data_AF-A2FCS8-F1
#
_entry.id   AF-A2FCS8-F1
#
_cell.length_a   1.000
_cell.length_b   1.000
_cell.length_c   1.000
_cell.angle_alpha   90.00
_cell.angle_beta   90.00
_cell.angle_gamma   90.00
#
_symmetry.space_group_name_H-M   'P 1'
#
loop_
_entity.id
_entity.type
_entity.pdbx_description
1 polymer ?
#
loop_
_entity_poly.entity_id
_entity_poly.type
_entity_poly.pdbx_seq_one_letter_code
_entity_poly.pdbx_strand_id
1 'polypeptide(L)'
;MLKVYVISAKNLPAADSNGKSDPYVVIHSVDGNKFKFGQTTVQKLTCDPNWDPLLKNPFLCPFVRARSFLFEIYDKDTISKDDYLGMAQFDMEIHPIGQPVTLDVENVQLPTPRPPKIVVQVDSPTSFYPEGEISKNIHHLAITLTYDPPISFTSRYHPPELSMLAIHNDSKMMERIYGGMTPPHGILLDAMPQHVGPTGWTQVIRVNIKKAKGLTLIPLVTSKINKRTITVNYCGFQKEPKKDNVRLCDSKATNTGVLLYKSSVNANNEELLTLGSLVEFTEKGFEFKKFEGQPISESDYISFVKNVGIDPSTYAMRFNISLGETYSLLDAAKLHSIEFPKQIKFGLGWSGSKDLDSYGFIVSKDYKVIGYVSGASKSKFSYIKHMGDAASGSEDKDAESIVVNLTEVPDEVGTIAIFATYENGTFLQVQNIYMRVCTTIDKKEKELMYLPVVAKRRQNSLLFGILYRTPKGSWDLFPAAKLFEGKDSHDIGEYCNEFFEISGIVEDVINAEQPSK
;
A
#
# COMPACT_ATOMS: atom_id res chain seq x y z
N MET A 1 4.90 13.65 18.35
CA MET A 1 5.35 12.81 19.47
C MET A 1 4.11 12.40 20.26
N LEU A 2 4.05 11.14 20.70
CA LEU A 2 3.05 10.68 21.66
C LEU A 2 3.24 11.43 22.98
N LYS A 3 2.14 11.75 23.67
CA LYS A 3 2.19 12.27 25.04
C LYS A 3 1.81 11.15 25.99
N VAL A 4 2.71 10.79 26.89
CA VAL A 4 2.47 9.76 27.91
C VAL A 4 2.35 10.43 29.26
N TYR A 5 1.27 10.14 29.97
CA TYR A 5 0.98 10.66 31.30
C TYR A 5 0.95 9.51 32.29
N VAL A 6 1.65 9.68 33.41
CA VAL A 6 1.56 8.81 34.57
C VAL A 6 0.78 9.57 35.64
N ILE A 7 -0.46 9.14 35.89
CA ILE A 7 -1.44 9.94 36.63
C ILE A 7 -1.35 9.64 38.11
N SER A 8 -1.56 8.38 38.48
CA SER A 8 -1.58 7.92 39.88
C SER A 8 -1.38 6.41 39.99
N ALA A 9 -1.14 5.92 41.21
CA ALA A 9 -1.23 4.50 41.53
C ALA A 9 -1.97 4.31 42.86
N LYS A 10 -2.44 3.08 43.12
CA LYS A 10 -3.09 2.71 44.37
C LYS A 10 -2.65 1.34 44.86
N ASN A 11 -2.66 1.19 46.19
CA ASN A 11 -2.31 -0.03 46.90
C ASN A 11 -0.91 -0.57 46.56
N LEU A 12 0.05 0.31 46.25
CA LEU A 12 1.43 -0.12 46.05
C LEU A 12 1.97 -0.82 47.31
N PRO A 13 2.94 -1.75 47.18
CA PRO A 13 3.57 -2.34 48.34
C PRO A 13 4.22 -1.28 49.22
N ALA A 14 4.26 -1.53 50.53
CA ALA A 14 5.05 -0.74 51.45
C ALA A 14 6.46 -1.36 51.52
N ALA A 15 7.43 -0.74 50.87
CA ALA A 15 8.83 -1.16 50.93
C ALA A 15 9.51 -0.70 52.23
N ASP A 16 9.10 0.45 52.77
CA ASP A 16 9.69 1.00 53.98
C ASP A 16 9.10 0.41 55.27
N SER A 17 9.95 0.33 56.29
CA SER A 17 9.58 -0.04 57.66
C SER A 17 8.46 0.81 58.28
N ASN A 18 8.19 2.01 57.75
CA ASN A 18 7.12 2.90 58.20
C ASN A 18 5.73 2.51 57.64
N GLY A 19 5.64 1.44 56.84
CA GLY A 19 4.40 0.98 56.21
C GLY A 19 3.98 1.83 55.00
N LYS A 20 4.91 2.57 54.41
CA LYS A 20 4.74 3.40 53.21
C LYS A 20 5.86 3.11 52.20
N SER A 21 5.88 3.91 51.14
CA SER A 21 6.87 3.91 50.09
C SER A 21 7.12 5.33 49.60
N ASP A 22 8.24 5.54 48.92
CA ASP A 22 8.59 6.76 48.18
C ASP A 22 8.52 6.49 46.66
N PRO A 23 7.34 6.22 46.06
CA PRO A 23 7.26 5.67 44.73
C PRO A 23 7.58 6.66 43.60
N TYR A 24 8.25 6.14 42.58
CA TYR A 24 8.40 6.77 41.26
C TYR A 24 8.29 5.74 40.14
N VAL A 25 8.00 6.20 38.93
CA VAL A 25 7.80 5.32 37.76
C VAL A 25 8.86 5.62 36.71
N VAL A 26 9.57 4.58 36.26
CA VAL A 26 10.42 4.62 35.09
C VAL A 26 9.62 4.15 33.88
N ILE A 27 9.58 4.98 32.85
CA ILE A 27 8.81 4.74 31.63
C ILE A 27 9.76 4.25 30.56
N HIS A 28 9.46 3.11 29.96
CA HIS A 28 10.17 2.60 28.80
C HIS A 28 9.23 2.52 27.60
N SER A 29 9.74 2.91 26.43
CA SER A 29 9.09 2.54 25.17
C SER A 29 9.59 1.18 24.72
N VAL A 30 8.71 0.36 24.17
CA VAL A 30 9.02 -1.01 23.73
C VAL A 30 8.64 -1.16 22.27
N ASP A 31 9.62 -1.49 21.43
CA ASP A 31 9.46 -1.83 20.01
C ASP A 31 10.47 -2.92 19.63
N GLY A 32 10.25 -4.14 20.13
CA GLY A 32 11.22 -5.24 20.12
C GLY A 32 12.35 -5.08 21.13
N ASN A 33 12.85 -3.86 21.32
CA ASN A 33 13.81 -3.49 22.36
C ASN A 33 13.18 -2.53 23.39
N LYS A 34 13.64 -2.61 24.64
CA LYS A 34 13.24 -1.75 25.74
C LYS A 34 14.15 -0.50 25.80
N PHE A 35 13.57 0.68 25.72
CA PHE A 35 14.31 1.96 25.79
C PHE A 35 13.75 2.85 26.91
N LYS A 36 14.61 3.23 27.88
CA LYS A 36 14.21 4.15 28.96
C LYS A 36 13.91 5.53 28.37
N PHE A 37 12.67 5.96 28.51
CA PHE A 37 12.19 7.22 27.96
C PHE A 37 12.21 8.35 28.99
N GLY A 38 11.88 8.07 30.24
CA GLY A 38 11.84 9.06 31.30
C GLY A 38 11.48 8.46 32.65
N GLN A 39 11.32 9.31 33.66
CA GLN A 39 10.80 8.90 34.96
C GLN A 39 10.01 10.04 35.61
N THR A 40 9.03 9.69 36.44
CA THR A 40 8.27 10.67 37.24
C THR A 40 9.12 11.28 38.36
N THR A 41 8.59 12.30 39.00
CA THR A 41 9.06 12.71 40.33
C THR A 41 8.77 11.62 41.36
N VAL A 42 9.54 11.63 42.44
CA VAL A 42 9.31 10.78 43.61
C VAL A 42 8.20 11.41 44.46
N GLN A 43 7.19 10.63 44.81
CA GLN A 43 6.17 11.02 45.80
C GLN A 43 6.52 10.36 47.13
N LYS A 44 6.60 11.12 48.22
CA LYS A 44 7.08 10.59 49.49
C LYS A 44 5.97 10.03 50.37
N LEU A 45 6.30 9.00 51.17
CA LEU A 45 5.51 8.46 52.27
C LEU A 45 4.08 8.06 51.87
N THR A 46 3.93 7.42 50.71
CA THR A 46 2.61 7.03 50.17
C THR A 46 2.65 5.73 49.36
N CYS A 47 1.62 4.91 49.53
CA CYS A 47 1.33 3.75 48.66
C CYS A 47 0.27 4.08 47.59
N ASP A 48 -0.25 5.32 47.61
CA ASP A 48 -1.29 5.83 46.70
C ASP A 48 -0.83 7.16 46.06
N PRO A 49 0.27 7.16 45.30
CA PRO A 49 0.84 8.38 44.74
C PRO A 49 -0.06 9.01 43.67
N ASN A 50 -0.01 10.34 43.57
CA ASN A 50 -0.62 11.12 42.48
C ASN A 50 0.48 11.97 41.83
N TRP A 51 0.93 11.60 40.63
CA TRP A 51 2.04 12.28 39.96
C TRP A 51 1.56 13.41 39.05
N ASP A 52 0.51 13.21 38.26
CA ASP A 52 0.00 14.22 37.33
C ASP A 52 -1.53 14.16 37.14
N PRO A 53 -2.33 14.49 38.18
CA PRO A 53 -3.79 14.39 38.13
C PRO A 53 -4.45 15.36 37.13
N LEU A 54 -3.74 16.38 36.67
CA LEU A 54 -4.26 17.40 35.74
C LEU A 54 -3.68 17.27 34.31
N LEU A 55 -2.93 16.20 34.02
CA LEU A 55 -2.32 15.93 32.70
C LEU A 55 -1.49 17.11 32.16
N LYS A 56 -0.70 17.75 33.03
CA LYS A 56 0.09 18.94 32.67
C LYS A 56 1.51 18.60 32.21
N ASN A 57 2.03 17.43 32.55
CA ASN A 57 3.46 17.10 32.42
C ASN A 57 3.65 15.83 31.58
N PRO A 58 3.39 15.86 30.26
CA PRO A 58 3.56 14.70 29.41
C PRO A 58 5.03 14.35 29.16
N PHE A 59 5.29 13.05 29.10
CA PHE A 59 6.48 12.46 28.52
C PHE A 59 6.32 12.38 26.98
N LEU A 60 7.18 13.05 26.22
CA LEU A 60 7.04 13.20 24.76
C LEU A 60 7.77 12.12 23.94
N CYS A 61 7.13 10.98 23.69
CA CYS A 61 7.78 9.86 23.03
C CYS A 61 7.72 9.95 21.49
N PRO A 62 8.84 9.78 20.75
CA PRO A 62 8.79 9.56 19.31
C PRO A 62 7.99 8.30 18.98
N PHE A 63 7.00 8.44 18.08
CA PHE A 63 6.09 7.34 17.74
C PHE A 63 6.83 6.07 17.25
N VAL A 64 7.90 6.25 16.48
CA VAL A 64 8.73 5.17 15.92
C VAL A 64 9.46 4.31 16.94
N ARG A 65 9.37 4.62 18.24
CA ARG A 65 10.04 3.86 19.30
C ARG A 65 9.07 3.15 20.24
N ALA A 66 7.77 3.19 19.97
CA ALA A 66 6.75 2.69 20.88
C ALA A 66 5.71 1.86 20.14
N ARG A 67 5.72 0.54 20.35
CA ARG A 67 4.56 -0.34 20.19
C ARG A 67 3.74 -0.40 21.47
N SER A 68 4.43 -0.44 22.61
CA SER A 68 3.83 -0.38 23.95
C SER A 68 4.71 0.45 24.89
N PHE A 69 4.15 0.78 26.06
CA PHE A 69 4.87 1.43 27.15
C PHE A 69 4.91 0.50 28.36
N LEU A 70 6.11 0.33 28.91
CA LEU A 70 6.33 -0.39 30.16
C LEU A 70 6.60 0.62 31.27
N PHE A 71 5.80 0.55 32.33
CA PHE A 71 5.89 1.39 33.52
C PHE A 71 6.47 0.55 34.64
N GLU A 72 7.74 0.73 34.97
CA GLU A 72 8.37 0.07 36.12
C GLU A 72 8.29 0.99 37.33
N ILE A 73 7.76 0.47 38.43
CA ILE A 73 7.51 1.22 39.65
C ILE A 73 8.60 0.85 40.65
N TYR A 74 9.21 1.87 41.25
CA TYR A 74 10.28 1.72 42.23
C TYR A 74 10.00 2.56 43.47
N ASP A 75 10.53 2.10 44.60
CA ASP A 75 10.65 2.86 45.83
C ASP A 75 11.99 3.60 45.87
N LYS A 76 11.98 4.89 46.22
CA LYS A 76 13.22 5.67 46.28
C LYS A 76 13.91 5.52 47.63
N ASP A 77 15.03 4.82 47.62
CA ASP A 77 15.90 4.72 48.79
C ASP A 77 16.97 5.81 48.85
N THR A 78 17.35 6.18 50.07
CA THR A 78 18.43 7.16 50.33
C THR A 78 19.80 6.50 50.45
N ILE A 79 19.86 5.26 50.94
CA ILE A 79 21.11 4.58 51.32
C ILE A 79 21.32 3.29 50.51
N SER A 80 20.25 2.54 50.25
CA SER A 80 20.24 1.31 49.48
C SER A 80 19.89 1.54 48.00
N LYS A 81 19.91 0.45 47.24
CA LYS A 81 19.36 0.41 45.89
C LYS A 81 17.84 0.42 45.99
N ASP A 82 17.22 1.32 45.25
CA ASP A 82 15.76 1.44 45.07
C ASP A 82 15.06 0.08 44.91
N ASP A 83 14.06 -0.18 45.75
CA ASP A 83 13.27 -1.41 45.73
C ASP A 83 12.30 -1.43 44.55
N TYR A 84 12.14 -2.60 43.94
CA TYR A 84 11.24 -2.79 42.82
C TYR A 84 9.83 -3.14 43.30
N LEU A 85 8.85 -2.31 42.93
CA LEU A 85 7.46 -2.45 43.39
C LEU A 85 6.55 -3.18 42.40
N GLY A 86 6.99 -3.32 41.14
CA GLY A 86 6.25 -4.02 40.08
C GLY A 86 6.29 -3.29 38.74
N MET A 87 5.52 -3.78 37.76
CA MET A 87 5.38 -3.15 36.45
C MET A 87 3.96 -3.19 35.92
N ALA A 88 3.63 -2.28 35.01
CA ALA A 88 2.42 -2.37 34.20
C ALA A 88 2.75 -2.07 32.74
N GLN A 89 1.98 -2.63 31.81
CA GLN A 89 2.19 -2.42 30.37
C GLN A 89 0.95 -1.82 29.71
N PHE A 90 1.14 -0.71 28.99
CA PHE A 90 0.14 -0.14 28.09
C PHE A 90 0.47 -0.55 26.66
N ASP A 91 -0.31 -1.47 26.11
CA ASP A 91 -0.27 -1.84 24.69
C ASP A 91 -1.21 -0.95 23.88
N MET A 92 -0.68 -0.28 22.83
CA MET A 92 -1.44 0.65 21.98
C MET A 92 -2.47 -0.02 21.06
N GLU A 93 -2.40 -1.34 20.88
CA GLU A 93 -3.40 -2.12 20.12
C GLU A 93 -4.57 -2.57 21.02
N ILE A 94 -4.35 -2.68 22.33
CA ILE A 94 -5.32 -3.20 23.29
C ILE A 94 -6.02 -2.08 24.05
N HIS A 95 -5.27 -1.07 24.49
CA HIS A 95 -5.75 -0.04 25.40
C HIS A 95 -6.18 1.23 24.65
N PRO A 96 -7.26 1.90 25.11
CA PRO A 96 -7.74 3.11 24.48
C PRO A 96 -6.77 4.28 24.66
N ILE A 97 -6.53 5.02 23.59
CA ILE A 97 -5.71 6.24 23.54
C ILE A 97 -6.63 7.46 23.76
N GLY A 98 -6.10 8.54 24.34
CA GLY A 98 -6.84 9.78 24.56
C GLY A 98 -7.62 9.85 25.87
N GLN A 99 -7.58 8.79 26.68
CA GLN A 99 -8.28 8.73 27.97
C GLN A 99 -7.47 7.96 29.03
N PRO A 100 -7.74 8.19 30.34
CA PRO A 100 -7.11 7.43 31.41
C PRO A 100 -7.46 5.95 31.37
N VAL A 101 -6.44 5.11 31.52
CA VAL A 101 -6.55 3.65 31.61
C VAL A 101 -5.98 3.19 32.94
N THR A 102 -6.72 2.33 33.63
CA THR A 102 -6.25 1.67 34.85
C THR A 102 -5.67 0.31 34.47
N LEU A 103 -4.39 0.11 34.78
CA LEU A 103 -3.65 -1.11 34.53
C LEU A 103 -3.34 -1.82 35.86
N ASP A 104 -3.36 -3.14 35.83
CA ASP A 104 -2.88 -3.94 36.96
C ASP A 104 -1.35 -3.87 37.03
N VAL A 105 -0.82 -3.78 38.25
CA VAL A 105 0.62 -3.84 38.48
C VAL A 105 0.99 -5.30 38.74
N GLU A 106 1.80 -5.83 37.84
CA GLU A 106 2.30 -7.20 37.81
C GLU A 106 3.72 -7.30 38.37
N ASN A 107 4.22 -8.53 38.54
CA ASN A 107 5.57 -8.82 39.06
C ASN A 107 5.86 -8.17 40.42
N VAL A 108 4.83 -8.04 41.24
CA VAL A 108 4.90 -7.48 42.60
C VAL A 108 5.52 -8.52 43.54
N GLN A 109 6.67 -8.19 44.11
CA GLN A 109 7.41 -9.12 45.00
C GLN A 109 7.05 -8.96 46.47
N LEU A 110 6.60 -7.76 46.86
CA LEU A 110 6.26 -7.41 48.23
C LEU A 110 4.77 -7.60 48.51
N PRO A 111 4.36 -7.97 49.75
CA PRO A 111 2.96 -8.14 50.10
C PRO A 111 2.16 -6.84 49.91
N THR A 112 0.96 -6.96 49.35
CA THR A 112 0.01 -5.84 49.21
C THR A 112 -1.34 -6.19 49.85
N PRO A 113 -2.03 -5.23 50.50
CA PRO A 113 -3.36 -5.49 51.07
C PRO A 113 -4.43 -5.73 50.01
N ARG A 114 -4.25 -5.13 48.83
CA ARG A 114 -5.14 -5.21 47.67
C ARG A 114 -4.28 -5.18 46.40
N PRO A 115 -4.75 -5.74 45.29
CA PRO A 115 -4.03 -5.69 44.02
C PRO A 115 -3.63 -4.25 43.66
N PRO A 116 -2.32 -3.98 43.47
CA PRO A 116 -1.85 -2.67 43.07
C PRO A 116 -2.28 -2.33 41.65
N LYS A 117 -2.65 -1.07 41.42
CA LYS A 117 -3.07 -0.56 40.11
C LYS A 117 -2.39 0.77 39.82
N ILE A 118 -2.11 1.03 38.54
CA ILE A 118 -1.60 2.31 38.05
C ILE A 118 -2.56 2.89 37.02
N VAL A 119 -2.72 4.22 37.03
CA VAL A 119 -3.53 4.96 36.07
C VAL A 119 -2.59 5.76 35.17
N VAL A 120 -2.69 5.51 33.86
CA VAL A 120 -1.88 6.16 32.83
C VAL A 120 -2.76 6.65 31.69
N GLN A 121 -2.29 7.61 30.91
CA GLN A 121 -2.96 8.03 29.68
C GLN A 121 -1.90 8.22 28.60
N VAL A 122 -2.19 7.72 27.40
CA VAL A 122 -1.38 7.99 26.22
C VAL A 122 -2.24 8.76 25.24
N ASP A 123 -1.78 9.93 24.82
CA ASP A 123 -2.42 10.72 23.76
C ASP A 123 -1.62 10.65 22.48
N SER A 124 -2.33 10.37 21.40
CA SER A 124 -1.81 10.52 20.04
C SER A 124 -1.71 12.01 19.70
N PRO A 125 -0.69 12.42 18.93
CA PRO A 125 -0.65 13.72 18.28
C PRO A 125 -1.74 13.77 17.18
N THR A 126 -3.03 13.86 17.54
CA THR A 126 -4.15 13.78 16.58
C THR A 126 -4.27 14.99 15.64
N SER A 127 -3.42 16.00 15.77
CA SER A 127 -3.45 17.19 14.91
C SER A 127 -2.10 17.93 14.95
N PHE A 128 -1.12 17.44 14.18
CA PHE A 128 0.19 18.08 14.01
C PHE A 128 0.35 18.82 12.68
N TYR A 129 -0.77 19.13 12.04
CA TYR A 129 -0.73 19.92 10.83
C TYR A 129 -1.11 21.37 11.15
N PRO A 130 -0.27 22.37 10.82
CA PRO A 130 -0.72 23.74 10.80
C PRO A 130 -1.80 23.84 9.72
N GLU A 131 -3.00 24.23 10.14
CA GLU A 131 -4.08 24.52 9.21
C GLU A 131 -3.76 25.82 8.48
N GLY A 132 -4.10 25.88 7.20
CA GLY A 132 -4.04 27.12 6.45
C GLY A 132 -4.93 27.10 5.24
N GLU A 133 -5.07 28.28 4.65
CA GLU A 133 -5.95 28.48 3.50
C GLU A 133 -5.33 27.92 2.23
N ILE A 134 -6.19 27.58 1.27
CA ILE A 134 -5.81 27.22 -0.09
C ILE A 134 -5.18 28.45 -0.75
N SER A 135 -3.87 28.66 -0.56
CA SER A 135 -3.16 29.84 -1.05
C SER A 135 -2.81 29.70 -2.54
N LYS A 136 -2.69 30.83 -3.24
CA LYS A 136 -2.27 30.90 -4.66
C LYS A 136 -0.81 30.49 -4.91
N ASN A 137 0.00 30.35 -3.86
CA ASN A 137 1.44 30.06 -3.97
C ASN A 137 1.79 28.59 -3.70
N ILE A 138 0.81 27.69 -3.76
CA ILE A 138 1.03 26.25 -3.62
C ILE A 138 1.31 25.67 -5.01
N HIS A 139 2.44 24.99 -5.16
CA HIS A 139 2.86 24.39 -6.43
C HIS A 139 2.83 22.86 -6.37
N HIS A 140 2.84 22.30 -5.17
CA HIS A 140 2.85 20.86 -4.94
C HIS A 140 1.85 20.47 -3.85
N LEU A 141 1.24 19.30 -3.99
CA LEU A 141 0.48 18.64 -2.93
C LEU A 141 1.22 17.38 -2.48
N ALA A 142 1.17 17.09 -1.18
CA ALA A 142 1.45 15.78 -0.63
C ALA A 142 0.16 15.23 0.01
N ILE A 143 -0.20 14.01 -0.36
CA ILE A 143 -1.33 13.27 0.20
C ILE A 143 -0.75 12.19 1.09
N THR A 144 -1.10 12.20 2.38
CA THR A 144 -0.55 11.29 3.40
C THR A 144 -1.66 10.67 4.23
N LEU A 145 -1.36 9.55 4.89
CA LEU A 145 -2.27 8.91 5.84
C LEU A 145 -1.86 9.17 7.28
N THR A 146 -2.89 9.30 8.13
CA THR A 146 -2.77 9.21 9.58
C THR A 146 -3.81 8.25 10.13
N TYR A 147 -3.52 7.68 11.29
CA TYR A 147 -4.29 6.58 11.88
C TYR A 147 -4.59 6.90 13.35
N ASP A 148 -5.80 6.61 13.77
CA ASP A 148 -6.22 6.71 15.16
C ASP A 148 -6.96 5.44 15.60
N PRO A 149 -6.40 4.61 16.49
CA PRO A 149 -5.08 4.74 17.09
C PRO A 149 -3.92 4.63 16.07
N PRO A 150 -2.74 5.19 16.36
CA PRO A 150 -1.52 5.06 15.55
C PRO A 150 -1.02 3.62 15.32
N ILE A 151 -0.37 3.35 14.18
CA ILE A 151 0.09 2.00 13.77
C ILE A 151 1.61 1.85 13.90
N SER A 152 2.09 0.94 14.76
CA SER A 152 3.51 0.59 14.86
C SER A 152 3.90 -0.43 13.77
N PHE A 153 4.98 -0.17 13.03
CA PHE A 153 5.46 -1.08 11.98
C PHE A 153 6.22 -2.25 12.61
N THR A 154 5.51 -3.31 12.97
CA THR A 154 6.14 -4.61 13.21
C THR A 154 5.80 -5.52 12.02
N SER A 155 6.72 -6.40 11.63
CA SER A 155 6.68 -7.27 10.45
C SER A 155 5.46 -8.21 10.31
N ARG A 156 4.47 -8.09 11.21
CA ARG A 156 3.25 -8.89 11.25
C ARG A 156 2.00 -8.19 10.68
N TYR A 157 2.07 -6.90 10.33
CA TYR A 157 0.91 -6.17 9.78
C TYR A 157 1.22 -5.55 8.41
N HIS A 158 0.36 -5.83 7.43
CA HIS A 158 0.31 -5.08 6.17
C HIS A 158 -0.30 -3.70 6.48
N PRO A 159 0.49 -2.61 6.50
CA PRO A 159 -0.06 -1.27 6.74
C PRO A 159 -1.11 -0.92 5.67
N PRO A 160 -2.05 -0.01 5.95
CA PRO A 160 -3.02 0.40 4.95
C PRO A 160 -2.32 0.93 3.72
N GLU A 161 -2.72 0.43 2.56
CA GLU A 161 -2.14 0.80 1.28
C GLU A 161 -2.92 1.97 0.69
N LEU A 162 -2.21 3.06 0.38
CA LEU A 162 -2.72 4.22 -0.31
C LEU A 162 -2.55 4.03 -1.82
N SER A 163 -3.67 3.94 -2.53
CA SER A 163 -3.75 4.01 -3.98
C SER A 163 -4.60 5.22 -4.39
N MET A 164 -4.70 5.49 -5.69
CA MET A 164 -5.45 6.64 -6.18
C MET A 164 -6.13 6.34 -7.49
N LEU A 165 -7.39 6.76 -7.62
CA LEU A 165 -8.03 6.86 -8.92
C LEU A 165 -7.65 8.19 -9.56
N ALA A 166 -7.05 8.14 -10.75
CA ALA A 166 -6.84 9.28 -11.60
C ALA A 166 -7.83 9.27 -12.76
N ILE A 167 -8.58 10.35 -12.90
CA ILE A 167 -9.54 10.57 -13.97
C ILE A 167 -9.00 11.69 -14.85
N HIS A 168 -8.70 11.35 -16.09
CA HIS A 168 -8.21 12.26 -17.12
C HIS A 168 -9.42 12.83 -17.87
N ASN A 169 -9.77 14.07 -17.55
CA ASN A 169 -10.99 14.70 -18.06
C ASN A 169 -10.97 14.91 -19.57
N ASP A 170 -9.78 15.12 -20.15
CA ASP A 170 -9.57 15.41 -21.57
C ASP A 170 -9.56 14.14 -22.42
N SER A 171 -8.79 13.12 -22.02
CA SER A 171 -8.70 11.85 -22.75
C SER A 171 -9.85 10.88 -22.44
N LYS A 172 -10.72 11.24 -21.49
CA LYS A 172 -11.79 10.37 -20.99
C LYS A 172 -11.27 9.00 -20.54
N MET A 173 -10.10 9.01 -19.90
CA MET A 173 -9.49 7.83 -19.30
C MET A 173 -9.60 7.88 -17.78
N MET A 174 -9.81 6.72 -17.18
CA MET A 174 -9.83 6.52 -15.75
C MET A 174 -8.84 5.41 -15.41
N GLU A 175 -7.91 5.65 -14.49
CA GLU A 175 -6.92 4.65 -14.11
C GLU A 175 -6.67 4.62 -12.61
N ARG A 176 -6.45 3.41 -12.07
CA ARG A 176 -5.97 3.26 -10.70
C ARG A 176 -4.45 3.29 -10.69
N ILE A 177 -3.87 4.12 -9.83
CA ILE A 177 -2.43 4.31 -9.65
C ILE A 177 -2.02 3.69 -8.32
N TYR A 178 -1.00 2.85 -8.37
CA TYR A 178 -0.38 2.20 -7.22
C TYR A 178 1.05 2.68 -7.00
N GLY A 179 1.59 2.36 -5.82
CA GLY A 179 2.98 2.62 -5.51
C GLY A 179 3.94 1.86 -6.42
N GLY A 180 5.01 2.51 -6.86
CA GLY A 180 6.05 1.89 -7.69
C GLY A 180 5.80 1.92 -9.20
N MET A 181 4.65 2.42 -9.63
CA MET A 181 4.37 2.75 -11.04
C MET A 181 5.11 4.02 -11.47
N THR A 182 5.35 4.17 -12.79
CA THR A 182 5.71 5.47 -13.40
C THR A 182 4.42 6.25 -13.62
N PRO A 183 4.03 7.19 -12.74
CA PRO A 183 2.68 7.71 -12.77
C PRO A 183 2.54 8.77 -13.87
N PRO A 184 1.31 9.05 -14.31
CA PRO A 184 1.05 10.11 -15.28
C PRO A 184 1.32 11.49 -14.69
N HIS A 185 1.56 12.47 -15.57
CA HIS A 185 1.22 13.88 -15.35
C HIS A 185 1.66 14.47 -13.98
N GLY A 186 2.91 14.23 -13.58
CA GLY A 186 3.49 14.86 -12.40
C GLY A 186 3.01 14.31 -11.06
N ILE A 187 2.44 13.11 -11.05
CA ILE A 187 2.14 12.33 -9.85
C ILE A 187 3.35 11.44 -9.52
N LEU A 188 3.66 11.28 -8.24
CA LEU A 188 4.66 10.35 -7.72
C LEU A 188 4.09 9.68 -6.48
N LEU A 189 3.88 8.36 -6.49
CA LEU A 189 3.39 7.59 -5.35
C LEU A 189 4.46 6.61 -4.87
N ASP A 190 4.71 6.58 -3.56
CA ASP A 190 5.69 5.66 -2.96
C ASP A 190 5.24 4.20 -3.08
N ALA A 191 6.17 3.32 -3.48
CA ALA A 191 5.94 1.89 -3.59
C ALA A 191 5.56 1.21 -2.27
N MET A 192 6.12 1.69 -1.16
CA MET A 192 5.87 1.17 0.18
C MET A 192 5.78 2.34 1.16
N PRO A 193 5.16 2.17 2.35
CA PRO A 193 5.22 3.16 3.42
C PRO A 193 6.66 3.40 3.87
N GLN A 194 7.27 4.48 3.36
CA GLN A 194 8.67 4.83 3.63
C GLN A 194 8.81 6.14 4.41
N HIS A 195 7.69 6.71 4.84
CA HIS A 195 7.65 7.98 5.57
C HIS A 195 7.09 7.78 6.96
N VAL A 196 7.71 8.40 7.95
CA VAL A 196 7.18 8.48 9.31
C VAL A 196 6.31 9.72 9.43
N GLY A 197 4.99 9.52 9.41
CA GLY A 197 4.00 10.53 9.74
C GLY A 197 3.78 10.67 11.25
N PRO A 198 2.90 11.59 11.68
CA PRO A 198 2.66 11.86 13.11
C PRO A 198 2.08 10.66 13.87
N THR A 199 1.44 9.71 13.16
CA THR A 199 0.75 8.55 13.73
C THR A 199 1.25 7.21 13.18
N GLY A 200 2.45 7.19 12.58
CA GLY A 200 3.05 5.96 12.04
C GLY A 200 3.56 6.08 10.61
N TRP A 201 3.92 4.93 10.04
CA TRP A 201 4.44 4.87 8.69
C TRP A 201 3.34 5.08 7.65
N THR A 202 3.61 5.85 6.61
CA THR A 202 2.65 6.21 5.56
C THR A 202 3.32 6.19 4.19
N GLN A 203 2.55 5.85 3.16
CA GLN A 203 2.84 6.23 1.78
C GLN A 203 2.57 7.73 1.59
N VAL A 204 3.28 8.35 0.66
CA VAL A 204 3.02 9.73 0.26
C VAL A 204 2.77 9.76 -1.24
N ILE A 205 1.66 10.35 -1.65
CA ILE A 205 1.45 10.77 -3.04
C ILE A 205 1.89 12.21 -3.15
N ARG A 206 2.84 12.49 -4.03
CA ARG A 206 3.31 13.84 -4.36
C ARG A 206 2.73 14.22 -5.72
N VAL A 207 2.13 15.39 -5.80
CA VAL A 207 1.50 15.89 -7.04
C VAL A 207 2.09 17.25 -7.38
N ASN A 208 2.63 17.38 -8.59
CA ASN A 208 2.95 18.67 -9.18
C ASN A 208 1.68 19.27 -9.80
N ILE A 209 1.12 20.30 -9.17
CA ILE A 209 -0.19 20.88 -9.52
C ILE A 209 -0.21 21.34 -10.99
N LYS A 210 0.88 21.93 -11.48
CA LYS A 210 0.95 22.44 -12.86
C LYS A 210 0.90 21.30 -13.88
N LYS A 211 1.50 20.15 -13.56
CA LYS A 211 1.52 18.97 -14.44
C LYS A 211 0.23 18.15 -14.37
N ALA A 212 -0.48 18.23 -13.24
CA ALA A 212 -1.71 17.47 -12.99
C ALA A 212 -2.98 18.14 -13.54
N LYS A 213 -2.87 19.25 -14.28
CA LYS A 213 -4.03 19.94 -14.89
C LYS A 213 -4.85 18.97 -15.75
N GLY A 214 -6.17 19.05 -15.64
CA GLY A 214 -7.10 18.15 -16.34
C GLY A 214 -7.33 16.82 -15.62
N LEU A 215 -6.70 16.60 -14.46
CA LEU A 215 -6.93 15.41 -13.63
C LEU A 215 -7.93 15.66 -12.52
N THR A 216 -8.70 14.63 -12.21
CA THR A 216 -9.42 14.49 -10.94
C THR A 216 -8.85 13.28 -10.20
N LEU A 217 -8.44 13.49 -8.94
CA LEU A 217 -7.82 12.45 -8.13
C LEU A 217 -8.70 12.08 -6.93
N ILE A 218 -8.93 10.79 -6.75
CA ILE A 218 -9.68 10.23 -5.63
C ILE A 218 -8.77 9.25 -4.87
N PRO A 219 -8.36 9.53 -3.62
CA PRO A 219 -7.58 8.61 -2.83
C PRO A 219 -8.41 7.39 -2.41
N LEU A 220 -7.78 6.23 -2.46
CA LEU A 220 -8.35 4.94 -2.08
C LEU A 220 -7.42 4.30 -1.07
N VAL A 221 -7.96 3.72 0.00
CA VAL A 221 -7.17 3.03 1.01
C VAL A 221 -7.62 1.60 1.16
N THR A 222 -6.73 0.64 0.90
CA THR A 222 -6.96 -0.76 1.25
C THR A 222 -6.46 -0.97 2.67
N SER A 223 -7.33 -1.35 3.61
CA SER A 223 -6.91 -1.62 4.99
C SER A 223 -7.23 -3.05 5.35
N LYS A 224 -6.22 -3.77 5.85
CA LYS A 224 -6.40 -5.07 6.53
C LYS A 224 -6.53 -4.95 8.05
N ILE A 225 -6.67 -3.72 8.55
CA ILE A 225 -6.61 -3.40 9.97
C ILE A 225 -7.98 -2.93 10.44
N ASN A 226 -8.48 -3.54 11.51
CA ASN A 226 -9.81 -3.28 12.07
C ASN A 226 -9.75 -2.26 13.22
N LYS A 227 -10.87 -1.56 13.43
CA LYS A 227 -11.15 -0.66 14.56
C LYS A 227 -10.23 0.56 14.65
N ARG A 228 -9.93 1.19 13.50
CA ARG A 228 -9.13 2.41 13.44
C ARG A 228 -9.76 3.45 12.53
N THR A 229 -9.66 4.72 12.90
CA THR A 229 -9.95 5.84 12.02
C THR A 229 -8.75 6.07 11.11
N ILE A 230 -8.94 5.95 9.80
CA ILE A 230 -7.93 6.29 8.79
C ILE A 230 -8.28 7.66 8.25
N THR A 231 -7.29 8.56 8.18
CA THR A 231 -7.45 9.92 7.68
C THR A 231 -6.48 10.17 6.55
N VAL A 232 -6.99 10.64 5.41
CA VAL A 232 -6.16 11.25 4.34
C VAL A 232 -5.97 12.73 4.64
N ASN A 233 -4.74 13.19 4.50
CA ASN A 233 -4.35 14.57 4.70
C ASN A 233 -3.77 15.14 3.40
N TYR A 234 -4.31 16.26 2.95
CA TYR A 234 -3.84 17.00 1.78
C TYR A 234 -3.03 18.20 2.23
N CYS A 235 -1.74 18.15 1.94
CA CYS A 235 -0.77 19.12 2.43
C CYS A 235 -0.16 19.90 1.27
N GLY A 236 -0.27 21.22 1.30
CA GLY A 236 0.27 22.10 0.28
C GLY A 236 1.70 22.53 0.55
N PHE A 237 2.51 22.57 -0.51
CA PHE A 237 3.90 23.02 -0.48
C PHE A 237 4.19 24.01 -1.62
N GLN A 238 5.07 24.98 -1.34
CA GLN A 238 5.60 25.89 -2.36
C GLN A 238 6.68 25.23 -3.22
N LYS A 239 7.51 24.36 -2.64
CA LYS A 239 8.53 23.58 -3.35
C LYS A 239 8.25 22.10 -3.24
N GLU A 240 8.75 21.33 -4.19
CA GLU A 240 8.55 19.89 -4.23
C GLU A 240 9.00 19.25 -2.90
N PRO A 241 8.09 18.55 -2.20
CA PRO A 241 8.45 17.86 -0.98
C PRO A 241 9.34 16.66 -1.35
N LYS A 242 10.62 16.72 -0.97
CA LYS A 242 11.53 15.58 -1.13
C LYS A 242 11.05 14.42 -0.26
N LYS A 243 11.35 13.20 -0.69
CA LYS A 243 11.02 11.94 -0.02
C LYS A 243 11.26 12.03 1.50
N ASP A 244 12.48 12.32 1.95
CA ASP A 244 12.80 12.30 3.39
C ASP A 244 12.33 13.55 4.17
N ASN A 245 11.68 14.52 3.49
CA ASN A 245 11.42 15.86 4.00
C ASN A 245 9.94 16.26 3.97
N VAL A 246 9.00 15.32 3.92
CA VAL A 246 7.57 15.65 4.10
C VAL A 246 7.34 16.01 5.57
N ARG A 247 7.78 17.20 5.96
CA ARG A 247 7.60 17.78 7.29
C ARG A 247 6.48 18.81 7.22
N LEU A 248 5.50 18.60 8.09
CA LEU A 248 4.25 19.37 8.11
C LEU A 248 4.29 20.45 9.18
N CYS A 249 5.12 20.26 10.21
CA CYS A 249 5.34 21.25 11.25
C CYS A 249 6.82 21.21 11.66
N ASP A 250 7.62 22.09 11.07
CA ASP A 250 8.97 22.36 11.55
C ASP A 250 9.16 23.88 11.55
N SER A 251 9.25 24.47 12.75
CA SER A 251 9.40 25.91 12.94
C SER A 251 10.72 26.46 12.41
N LYS A 252 11.67 25.58 12.04
CA LYS A 252 12.99 25.94 11.52
C LYS A 252 13.18 25.58 10.04
N ALA A 253 12.22 24.91 9.39
CA ALA A 253 12.35 24.49 8.00
C ALA A 253 11.73 25.49 7.01
N THR A 254 12.43 25.74 5.91
CA THR A 254 12.03 26.67 4.84
C THR A 254 11.03 26.09 3.84
N ASN A 255 10.59 24.83 4.03
CA ASN A 255 9.61 24.15 3.16
C ASN A 255 8.61 23.32 3.96
N THR A 256 8.00 23.93 4.98
CA THR A 256 6.98 23.32 5.82
C THR A 256 5.64 23.27 5.08
N GLY A 257 5.03 22.08 5.03
CA GLY A 257 3.72 21.89 4.40
C GLY A 257 2.58 22.40 5.26
N VAL A 258 1.52 22.89 4.64
CA VAL A 258 0.31 23.36 5.33
C VAL A 258 -0.83 22.40 5.03
N LEU A 259 -1.58 21.97 6.05
CA LEU A 259 -2.77 21.14 5.81
C LEU A 259 -3.88 22.00 5.25
N LEU A 260 -4.34 21.61 4.06
CA LEU A 260 -5.40 22.27 3.33
C LEU A 260 -6.74 21.57 3.53
N TYR A 261 -6.70 20.24 3.61
CA TYR A 261 -7.89 19.43 3.71
C TYR A 261 -7.60 18.05 4.30
N LYS A 262 -8.58 17.44 4.96
CA LYS A 262 -8.53 16.07 5.44
C LYS A 262 -9.91 15.40 5.37
N SER A 263 -9.90 14.09 5.20
CA SER A 263 -11.10 13.26 5.26
C SER A 263 -10.80 11.95 5.96
N SER A 264 -11.76 11.43 6.73
CA SER A 264 -11.57 10.30 7.64
C SER A 264 -12.66 9.25 7.46
N VAL A 265 -12.30 7.99 7.65
CA VAL A 265 -13.23 6.85 7.67
C VAL A 265 -12.88 5.92 8.82
N ASN A 266 -13.89 5.28 9.41
CA ASN A 266 -13.68 4.22 10.39
C ASN A 266 -13.52 2.89 9.65
N ALA A 267 -12.32 2.30 9.72
CA ALA A 267 -12.04 0.98 9.17
C ALA A 267 -12.53 -0.09 10.16
N ASN A 268 -13.53 -0.88 9.77
CA ASN A 268 -14.15 -1.87 10.64
C ASN A 268 -13.83 -3.33 10.27
N ASN A 269 -13.31 -3.61 9.07
CA ASN A 269 -12.94 -4.94 8.55
C ASN A 269 -11.79 -4.83 7.50
N GLU A 270 -11.32 -5.97 6.97
CA GLU A 270 -10.45 -6.00 5.79
C GLU A 270 -11.21 -5.58 4.53
N GLU A 271 -11.19 -4.28 4.20
CA GLU A 271 -11.99 -3.72 3.11
C GLU A 271 -11.22 -2.63 2.36
N LEU A 272 -11.61 -2.40 1.09
CA LEU A 272 -11.22 -1.21 0.35
C LEU A 272 -12.09 -0.04 0.83
N LEU A 273 -11.45 1.08 1.15
CA LEU A 273 -12.09 2.25 1.73
C LEU A 273 -11.91 3.45 0.81
N THR A 274 -13.00 4.19 0.57
CA THR A 274 -12.92 5.52 -0.02
C THR A 274 -12.89 6.57 1.06
N LEU A 275 -11.95 7.50 0.96
CA LEU A 275 -11.87 8.63 1.87
C LEU A 275 -12.62 9.77 1.22
N GLY A 276 -13.67 10.26 1.88
CA GLY A 276 -14.71 11.20 1.43
C GLY A 276 -14.23 12.53 0.85
N SER A 277 -13.39 12.48 -0.16
CA SER A 277 -12.55 13.55 -0.66
C SER A 277 -12.10 13.24 -2.08
N LEU A 278 -12.20 14.23 -2.96
CA LEU A 278 -11.50 14.23 -4.24
C LEU A 278 -10.88 15.60 -4.49
N VAL A 279 -9.86 15.66 -5.33
CA VAL A 279 -9.22 16.90 -5.75
C VAL A 279 -9.22 17.00 -7.26
N GLU A 280 -9.79 18.09 -7.77
CA GLU A 280 -9.86 18.40 -9.19
C GLU A 280 -8.83 19.48 -9.53
N PHE A 281 -7.99 19.24 -10.54
CA PHE A 281 -6.94 20.16 -10.98
C PHE A 281 -7.37 20.85 -12.28
N THR A 282 -7.58 22.16 -12.19
CA THR A 282 -8.05 23.00 -13.29
C THR A 282 -6.98 23.98 -13.73
N GLU A 283 -7.22 24.71 -14.82
CA GLU A 283 -6.36 25.83 -15.23
C GLU A 283 -6.21 26.92 -14.15
N LYS A 284 -7.21 27.04 -13.26
CA LYS A 284 -7.24 28.05 -12.20
C LYS A 284 -6.57 27.60 -10.90
N GLY A 285 -6.21 26.32 -10.76
CA GLY A 285 -5.63 25.75 -9.54
C GLY A 285 -6.18 24.36 -9.23
N PHE A 286 -6.57 24.12 -7.99
CA PHE A 286 -7.19 22.86 -7.58
C PHE A 286 -8.33 23.11 -6.58
N GLU A 287 -9.32 22.23 -6.57
CA GLU A 287 -10.49 22.32 -5.71
C GLU A 287 -10.79 20.97 -5.05
N PHE A 288 -11.14 21.00 -3.76
CA PHE A 288 -11.57 19.80 -3.05
C PHE A 288 -13.09 19.67 -3.09
N LYS A 289 -13.58 18.50 -3.48
CA LYS A 289 -15.00 18.14 -3.31
C LYS A 289 -15.11 17.09 -2.22
N LYS A 290 -16.06 17.30 -1.31
CA LYS A 290 -16.32 16.42 -0.18
C LYS A 290 -17.49 15.50 -0.51
N PHE A 291 -17.42 14.28 0.00
CA PHE A 291 -18.53 13.35 0.03
C PHE A 291 -18.39 12.46 1.27
N GLU A 292 -19.39 11.63 1.56
CA GLU A 292 -19.29 10.68 2.66
C GLU A 292 -18.42 9.49 2.24
N GLY A 293 -17.28 9.31 2.91
CA GLY A 293 -16.44 8.13 2.70
C GLY A 293 -17.17 6.87 3.15
N GLN A 294 -17.16 5.85 2.32
CA GLN A 294 -17.79 4.57 2.61
C GLN A 294 -16.87 3.40 2.24
N PRO A 295 -16.97 2.26 2.95
CA PRO A 295 -16.39 1.03 2.48
C PRO A 295 -16.98 0.63 1.14
N ILE A 296 -16.13 0.16 0.24
CA ILE A 296 -16.53 -0.33 -1.07
C ILE A 296 -15.83 -1.65 -1.33
N SER A 297 -16.49 -2.59 -2.01
CA SER A 297 -15.77 -3.72 -2.58
C SER A 297 -14.99 -3.25 -3.82
N GLU A 298 -13.95 -3.99 -4.23
CA GLU A 298 -13.26 -3.69 -5.49
C GLU A 298 -14.23 -3.75 -6.70
N SER A 299 -15.26 -4.60 -6.63
CA SER A 299 -16.31 -4.69 -7.66
C SER A 299 -17.30 -3.51 -7.67
N ASP A 300 -17.44 -2.75 -6.58
CA ASP A 300 -18.41 -1.66 -6.48
C ASP A 300 -17.86 -0.30 -6.96
N TYR A 301 -16.68 -0.32 -7.55
CA TYR A 301 -15.95 0.87 -7.96
C TYR A 301 -16.74 1.80 -8.89
N ILE A 302 -17.44 1.21 -9.86
CA ILE A 302 -18.26 1.95 -10.83
C ILE A 302 -19.44 2.64 -10.12
N SER A 303 -20.09 1.93 -9.21
CA SER A 303 -21.18 2.49 -8.38
C SER A 303 -20.66 3.65 -7.53
N PHE A 304 -19.46 3.52 -6.95
CA PHE A 304 -18.82 4.58 -6.20
C PHE A 304 -18.55 5.83 -7.06
N VAL A 305 -17.92 5.66 -8.22
CA VAL A 305 -17.62 6.78 -9.13
C VAL A 305 -18.90 7.52 -9.53
N LYS A 306 -19.99 6.77 -9.77
CA LYS A 306 -21.31 7.35 -10.02
C LYS A 306 -21.84 8.15 -8.84
N ASN A 307 -21.66 7.67 -7.61
CA ASN A 307 -22.10 8.35 -6.38
C ASN A 307 -21.35 9.68 -6.15
N VAL A 308 -20.11 9.80 -6.58
CA VAL A 308 -19.35 11.07 -6.51
C VAL A 308 -19.66 12.03 -7.67
N GLY A 309 -20.67 11.71 -8.50
CA GLY A 309 -21.17 12.57 -9.57
C GLY A 309 -20.40 12.44 -10.90
N ILE A 310 -19.63 11.37 -11.08
CA ILE A 310 -18.89 11.11 -12.31
C ILE A 310 -19.56 9.94 -13.03
N ASP A 311 -20.00 10.13 -14.28
CA ASP A 311 -20.59 9.05 -15.07
C ASP A 311 -19.49 8.13 -15.61
N PRO A 312 -19.34 6.90 -15.08
CA PRO A 312 -18.25 6.00 -15.49
C PRO A 312 -18.39 5.56 -16.95
N SER A 313 -19.59 5.59 -17.53
CA SER A 313 -19.80 5.20 -18.94
C SER A 313 -19.15 6.16 -19.93
N THR A 314 -18.83 7.37 -19.49
CA THR A 314 -18.14 8.38 -20.30
C THR A 314 -16.61 8.20 -20.31
N TYR A 315 -16.08 7.29 -19.49
CA TYR A 315 -14.65 7.04 -19.36
C TYR A 315 -14.29 5.60 -19.74
N ALA A 316 -13.17 5.44 -20.44
CA ALA A 316 -12.51 4.14 -20.55
C ALA A 316 -11.72 3.88 -19.26
N MET A 317 -11.93 2.71 -18.66
CA MET A 317 -11.27 2.30 -17.42
C MET A 317 -10.05 1.45 -17.73
N ARG A 318 -8.92 1.81 -17.11
CA ARG A 318 -7.64 1.12 -17.16
C ARG A 318 -7.31 0.61 -15.77
N PHE A 319 -7.16 -0.70 -15.65
CA PHE A 319 -6.73 -1.33 -14.41
C PHE A 319 -5.24 -1.66 -14.52
N ASN A 320 -4.42 -0.81 -13.90
CA ASN A 320 -2.98 -1.00 -13.93
C ASN A 320 -2.55 -2.14 -13.00
N ILE A 321 -1.73 -3.06 -13.51
CA ILE A 321 -1.17 -4.18 -12.75
C ILE A 321 0.33 -3.94 -12.50
N SER A 322 0.81 -4.40 -11.34
CA SER A 322 2.19 -4.21 -10.89
C SER A 322 2.97 -5.51 -10.85
N LEU A 323 4.31 -5.42 -10.79
CA LEU A 323 5.17 -6.60 -10.69
C LEU A 323 5.19 -7.15 -9.27
N GLY A 324 5.24 -8.47 -9.14
CA GLY A 324 5.42 -9.16 -7.85
C GLY A 324 4.13 -9.59 -7.15
N GLU A 325 2.98 -9.42 -7.80
CA GLU A 325 1.66 -9.88 -7.34
C GLU A 325 0.94 -10.66 -8.43
N THR A 326 -0.09 -11.41 -8.05
CA THR A 326 -1.04 -12.03 -8.98
C THR A 326 -2.31 -11.21 -9.08
N TYR A 327 -2.85 -11.11 -10.29
CA TYR A 327 -4.13 -10.46 -10.57
C TYR A 327 -5.13 -11.48 -11.11
N SER A 328 -6.24 -11.61 -10.39
CA SER A 328 -7.35 -12.49 -10.77
C SER A 328 -8.10 -11.91 -11.98
N LEU A 329 -8.26 -12.71 -13.04
CA LEU A 329 -9.01 -12.28 -14.22
C LEU A 329 -10.51 -12.14 -13.88
N LEU A 330 -10.98 -12.95 -12.94
CA LEU A 330 -12.35 -12.87 -12.43
C LEU A 330 -12.59 -11.53 -11.73
N ASP A 331 -11.65 -11.07 -10.90
CA ASP A 331 -11.80 -9.81 -10.17
C ASP A 331 -11.64 -8.60 -11.10
N ALA A 332 -10.76 -8.68 -12.11
CA ALA A 332 -10.74 -7.70 -13.18
C ALA A 332 -12.08 -7.66 -13.96
N ALA A 333 -12.66 -8.81 -14.31
CA ALA A 333 -13.96 -8.86 -14.98
C ALA A 333 -15.08 -8.23 -14.12
N LYS A 334 -15.11 -8.52 -12.82
CA LYS A 334 -16.06 -7.91 -11.87
C LYS A 334 -15.85 -6.39 -11.76
N LEU A 335 -14.60 -5.93 -11.69
CA LEU A 335 -14.26 -4.50 -11.64
C LEU A 335 -14.86 -3.76 -12.84
N HIS A 336 -14.79 -4.37 -14.03
CA HIS A 336 -15.39 -3.83 -15.26
C HIS A 336 -16.90 -4.07 -15.39
N SER A 337 -17.54 -4.74 -14.43
CA SER A 337 -18.95 -5.14 -14.43
C SER A 337 -19.34 -6.03 -15.62
N ILE A 338 -18.49 -7.00 -15.92
CA ILE A 338 -18.68 -7.93 -17.04
C ILE A 338 -18.63 -9.37 -16.56
N GLU A 339 -19.23 -10.29 -17.33
CA GLU A 339 -19.07 -11.72 -17.10
C GLU A 339 -17.62 -12.15 -17.32
N PHE A 340 -17.24 -13.29 -16.73
CA PHE A 340 -15.92 -13.87 -16.94
C PHE A 340 -15.65 -14.06 -18.45
N PRO A 341 -14.55 -13.52 -19.00
CA PRO A 341 -14.33 -13.53 -20.43
C PRO A 341 -14.07 -14.95 -20.93
N LYS A 342 -14.78 -15.38 -21.97
CA LYS A 342 -14.49 -16.66 -22.66
C LYS A 342 -13.21 -16.58 -23.49
N GLN A 343 -12.88 -15.37 -23.96
CA GLN A 343 -11.71 -15.08 -24.77
C GLN A 343 -11.05 -13.80 -24.28
N ILE A 344 -9.72 -13.81 -24.27
CA ILE A 344 -8.90 -12.64 -23.99
C ILE A 344 -7.89 -12.41 -25.11
N LYS A 345 -7.39 -11.18 -25.19
CA LYS A 345 -6.33 -10.74 -26.09
C LYS A 345 -5.23 -10.08 -25.27
N PHE A 346 -4.01 -10.56 -25.42
CA PHE A 346 -2.80 -9.86 -25.00
C PHE A 346 -2.42 -8.89 -26.12
N GLY A 347 -2.65 -7.60 -25.90
CA GLY A 347 -2.17 -6.53 -26.77
C GLY A 347 -0.80 -6.06 -26.32
N LEU A 348 0.18 -6.07 -27.22
CA LEU A 348 1.56 -5.65 -26.94
C LEU A 348 1.85 -4.40 -27.74
N GLY A 349 2.43 -3.39 -27.09
CA GLY A 349 2.73 -2.13 -27.75
C GLY A 349 4.02 -1.50 -27.27
N TRP A 350 4.58 -0.68 -28.16
CA TRP A 350 5.80 0.10 -27.96
C TRP A 350 5.82 1.27 -28.95
N SER A 351 6.65 2.27 -28.69
CA SER A 351 6.81 3.43 -29.59
C SER A 351 8.00 3.26 -30.53
N GLY A 352 7.79 3.64 -31.79
CA GLY A 352 8.85 3.84 -32.77
C GLY A 352 9.00 2.69 -33.78
N SER A 353 10.03 2.79 -34.62
CA SER A 353 10.25 1.90 -35.76
C SER A 353 10.99 0.60 -35.39
N LYS A 354 10.90 0.16 -34.14
CA LYS A 354 11.55 -1.08 -33.69
C LYS A 354 10.63 -2.24 -34.01
N ASP A 355 11.19 -3.30 -34.56
CA ASP A 355 10.48 -4.52 -34.90
C ASP A 355 10.66 -5.50 -33.74
N LEU A 356 9.58 -5.85 -33.05
CA LEU A 356 9.61 -6.79 -31.93
C LEU A 356 8.74 -7.98 -32.28
N ASP A 357 9.29 -9.18 -32.10
CA ASP A 357 8.55 -10.41 -32.32
C ASP A 357 7.95 -10.91 -31.01
N SER A 358 6.63 -11.11 -30.96
CA SER A 358 5.98 -11.69 -29.80
C SER A 358 5.63 -13.17 -29.93
N TYR A 359 5.63 -13.83 -28.77
CA TYR A 359 5.42 -15.26 -28.65
C TYR A 359 4.46 -15.57 -27.52
N GLY A 360 3.54 -16.49 -27.79
CA GLY A 360 2.70 -17.12 -26.76
C GLY A 360 3.15 -18.56 -26.55
N PHE A 361 3.91 -18.82 -25.50
CA PHE A 361 4.36 -20.16 -25.15
C PHE A 361 3.32 -20.89 -24.30
N ILE A 362 3.03 -22.13 -24.68
CA ILE A 362 2.04 -23.00 -24.04
C ILE A 362 2.81 -23.99 -23.18
N VAL A 363 2.45 -24.08 -21.90
CA VAL A 363 3.17 -24.84 -20.89
C VAL A 363 2.21 -25.78 -20.18
N SER A 364 2.63 -27.03 -20.00
CA SER A 364 1.84 -28.06 -19.31
C SER A 364 1.73 -27.78 -17.81
N LYS A 365 0.84 -28.49 -17.13
CA LYS A 365 0.77 -28.50 -15.66
C LYS A 365 2.04 -29.01 -14.97
N ASP A 366 2.86 -29.78 -15.70
CA ASP A 366 4.18 -30.24 -15.24
C ASP A 366 5.31 -29.29 -15.67
N TYR A 367 4.98 -28.05 -16.03
CA TYR A 367 5.92 -26.97 -16.35
C TYR A 367 6.79 -27.21 -17.58
N LYS A 368 6.35 -28.05 -18.50
CA LYS A 368 7.06 -28.30 -19.77
C LYS A 368 6.43 -27.54 -20.91
N VAL A 369 7.26 -26.88 -21.72
CA VAL A 369 6.80 -26.24 -22.96
C VAL A 369 6.22 -27.29 -23.91
N ILE A 370 4.96 -27.10 -24.29
CA ILE A 370 4.21 -27.93 -25.26
C ILE A 370 4.39 -27.37 -26.68
N GLY A 371 4.45 -26.04 -26.81
CA GLY A 371 4.60 -25.36 -28.09
C GLY A 371 4.43 -23.85 -27.96
N TYR A 372 4.36 -23.15 -29.08
CA TYR A 372 4.20 -21.70 -29.11
C TYR A 372 3.42 -21.22 -30.34
N VAL A 373 2.94 -19.99 -30.28
CA VAL A 373 2.44 -19.21 -31.42
C VAL A 373 3.30 -17.94 -31.61
N SER A 374 3.47 -17.50 -32.85
CA SER A 374 4.16 -16.26 -33.22
C SER A 374 3.62 -15.71 -34.55
N GLY A 375 4.00 -14.49 -34.93
CA GLY A 375 3.59 -13.87 -36.19
C GLY A 375 3.95 -14.68 -37.44
N ALA A 376 5.09 -15.36 -37.42
CA ALA A 376 5.58 -16.18 -38.53
C ALA A 376 4.94 -17.59 -38.64
N SER A 377 4.22 -18.05 -37.62
CA SER A 377 3.71 -19.43 -37.54
C SER A 377 2.18 -19.48 -37.56
N LYS A 378 1.59 -20.28 -38.47
CA LYS A 378 0.16 -20.61 -38.38
C LYS A 378 -0.08 -21.43 -37.11
N SER A 379 -0.95 -20.93 -36.23
CA SER A 379 -1.23 -21.63 -34.98
C SER A 379 -1.67 -23.07 -35.22
N LYS A 380 -0.95 -24.01 -34.59
CA LYS A 380 -1.32 -25.43 -34.54
C LYS A 380 -2.40 -25.71 -33.49
N PHE A 381 -2.76 -24.71 -32.70
CA PHE A 381 -3.66 -24.81 -31.56
C PHE A 381 -4.92 -23.98 -31.83
N SER A 382 -6.11 -24.57 -31.67
CA SER A 382 -7.37 -23.87 -31.94
C SER A 382 -7.67 -22.76 -30.92
N TYR A 383 -7.18 -22.92 -29.69
CA TYR A 383 -7.48 -22.06 -28.55
C TYR A 383 -6.53 -20.87 -28.36
N ILE A 384 -5.46 -20.76 -29.16
CA ILE A 384 -4.50 -19.65 -29.07
C ILE A 384 -4.00 -19.27 -30.45
N LYS A 385 -3.88 -17.96 -30.74
CA LYS A 385 -3.48 -17.46 -32.06
C LYS A 385 -2.77 -16.12 -31.98
N HIS A 386 -1.72 -15.95 -32.78
CA HIS A 386 -1.11 -14.66 -33.07
C HIS A 386 -1.90 -13.91 -34.16
N MET A 387 -2.16 -12.63 -33.98
CA MET A 387 -3.10 -11.86 -34.83
C MET A 387 -2.45 -11.14 -36.00
N GLY A 388 -1.13 -11.09 -36.06
CA GLY A 388 -0.37 -10.48 -37.15
C GLY A 388 0.93 -9.91 -36.62
N ASP A 389 1.94 -9.91 -37.47
CA ASP A 389 3.28 -9.38 -37.21
C ASP A 389 3.33 -7.89 -37.59
N ALA A 390 3.99 -7.07 -36.77
CA ALA A 390 4.07 -5.63 -36.95
C ALA A 390 5.51 -5.10 -36.90
N ALA A 391 6.01 -4.68 -38.07
CA ALA A 391 7.35 -4.12 -38.24
C ALA A 391 7.62 -2.78 -37.51
N SER A 392 6.61 -2.18 -36.87
CA SER A 392 6.78 -0.99 -36.04
C SER A 392 5.63 -0.80 -35.05
N GLY A 393 5.90 -0.02 -34.01
CA GLY A 393 4.94 0.30 -32.95
C GLY A 393 4.42 1.74 -33.03
N SER A 394 3.30 1.99 -32.35
CA SER A 394 2.71 3.33 -32.22
C SER A 394 2.44 3.66 -30.76
N GLU A 395 2.41 4.94 -30.42
CA GLU A 395 2.27 5.38 -29.01
C GLU A 395 0.97 4.88 -28.35
N ASP A 396 -0.12 4.71 -29.12
CA ASP A 396 -1.47 4.46 -28.59
C ASP A 396 -2.20 3.25 -29.17
N LYS A 397 -1.49 2.33 -29.86
CA LYS A 397 -2.10 1.09 -30.39
C LYS A 397 -1.20 -0.11 -30.15
N ASP A 398 -1.84 -1.26 -29.94
CA ASP A 398 -1.17 -2.55 -29.98
C ASP A 398 -0.48 -2.68 -31.33
N ALA A 399 0.83 -2.96 -31.28
CA ALA A 399 1.59 -3.36 -32.45
C ALA A 399 1.27 -4.82 -32.76
N GLU A 400 1.36 -5.69 -31.75
CA GLU A 400 1.08 -7.12 -31.89
C GLU A 400 0.01 -7.60 -30.91
N SER A 401 -0.59 -8.75 -31.21
CA SER A 401 -1.60 -9.31 -30.31
C SER A 401 -1.66 -10.83 -30.37
N ILE A 402 -1.85 -11.45 -29.20
CA ILE A 402 -2.07 -12.88 -29.03
C ILE A 402 -3.45 -13.08 -28.41
N VAL A 403 -4.31 -13.83 -29.08
CA VAL A 403 -5.68 -14.14 -28.62
C VAL A 403 -5.72 -15.55 -28.03
N VAL A 404 -6.37 -15.70 -26.88
CA VAL A 404 -6.57 -16.98 -26.19
C VAL A 404 -8.06 -17.19 -25.91
N ASN A 405 -8.61 -18.31 -26.36
CA ASN A 405 -9.94 -18.78 -26.02
C ASN A 405 -9.87 -19.67 -24.77
N LEU A 406 -10.11 -19.06 -23.61
CA LEU A 406 -9.95 -19.68 -22.28
C LEU A 406 -10.81 -20.93 -22.08
N THR A 407 -11.97 -20.99 -22.75
CA THR A 407 -12.89 -22.12 -22.66
C THR A 407 -12.47 -23.33 -23.49
N GLU A 408 -11.58 -23.14 -24.46
CA GLU A 408 -11.08 -24.21 -25.34
C GLU A 408 -9.67 -24.68 -24.97
N VAL A 409 -9.03 -24.05 -23.98
CA VAL A 409 -7.71 -24.47 -23.50
C VAL A 409 -7.83 -25.85 -22.82
N PRO A 410 -7.10 -26.87 -23.30
CA PRO A 410 -7.13 -28.21 -22.72
C PRO A 410 -6.69 -28.25 -21.26
N ASP A 411 -7.09 -29.30 -20.54
CA ASP A 411 -6.78 -29.46 -19.11
C ASP A 411 -5.31 -29.76 -18.85
N GLU A 412 -4.57 -30.32 -19.82
CA GLU A 412 -3.12 -30.53 -19.68
C GLU A 412 -2.32 -29.21 -19.69
N VAL A 413 -2.89 -28.14 -20.24
CA VAL A 413 -2.25 -26.82 -20.29
C VAL A 413 -2.49 -26.10 -18.96
N GLY A 414 -1.42 -25.90 -18.21
CA GLY A 414 -1.43 -25.16 -16.96
C GLY A 414 -1.27 -23.66 -17.17
N THR A 415 -0.45 -23.28 -18.16
CA THR A 415 0.10 -21.94 -18.25
C THR A 415 0.32 -21.49 -19.69
N ILE A 416 0.14 -20.19 -19.95
CA ILE A 416 0.48 -19.50 -21.19
C ILE A 416 1.38 -18.31 -20.84
N ALA A 417 2.62 -18.30 -21.34
CA ALA A 417 3.60 -17.27 -21.09
C ALA A 417 3.77 -16.35 -22.31
N ILE A 418 3.76 -15.04 -22.09
CA ILE A 418 3.80 -14.03 -23.15
C ILE A 418 5.18 -13.36 -23.19
N PHE A 419 5.85 -13.51 -24.32
CA PHE A 419 7.20 -13.00 -24.55
C PHE A 419 7.25 -12.02 -25.71
N ALA A 420 8.30 -11.19 -25.75
CA ALA A 420 8.74 -10.51 -26.95
C ALA A 420 10.26 -10.44 -27.05
N THR A 421 10.78 -10.37 -28.27
CA THR A 421 12.22 -10.25 -28.56
C THR A 421 12.51 -9.11 -29.51
N TYR A 422 13.67 -8.47 -29.34
CA TYR A 422 14.22 -7.51 -30.29
C TYR A 422 15.53 -8.05 -30.87
N GLU A 423 15.46 -8.75 -32.00
CA GLU A 423 16.63 -9.41 -32.60
C GLU A 423 17.78 -8.43 -32.86
N ASN A 424 17.44 -7.21 -33.29
CA ASN A 424 18.40 -6.20 -33.75
C ASN A 424 18.82 -5.19 -32.66
N GLY A 425 18.62 -5.50 -31.38
CA GLY A 425 19.05 -4.60 -30.32
C GLY A 425 18.66 -5.03 -28.91
N THR A 426 18.36 -4.06 -28.06
CA THR A 426 17.99 -4.31 -26.66
C THR A 426 16.77 -3.52 -26.27
N PHE A 427 16.01 -4.02 -25.29
CA PHE A 427 14.83 -3.33 -24.77
C PHE A 427 15.12 -1.96 -24.12
N LEU A 428 16.39 -1.63 -23.80
CA LEU A 428 16.75 -0.25 -23.40
C LEU A 428 16.53 0.79 -24.50
N GLN A 429 16.48 0.35 -25.77
CA GLN A 429 16.29 1.23 -26.93
C GLN A 429 14.81 1.38 -27.31
N VAL A 430 13.93 0.63 -26.65
CA VAL A 430 12.50 0.60 -26.93
C VAL A 430 11.79 1.47 -25.89
N GLN A 431 10.90 2.34 -26.36
CA GLN A 431 10.16 3.27 -25.51
C GLN A 431 8.70 2.84 -25.38
N ASN A 432 8.07 3.23 -24.27
CA ASN A 432 6.65 3.01 -23.98
C ASN A 432 6.20 1.55 -24.17
N ILE A 433 6.99 0.61 -23.65
CA ILE A 433 6.68 -0.82 -23.73
C ILE A 433 5.49 -1.11 -22.80
N TYR A 434 4.47 -1.81 -23.29
CA TYR A 434 3.35 -2.25 -22.46
C TYR A 434 2.74 -3.57 -22.94
N MET A 435 2.03 -4.21 -22.03
CA MET A 435 1.07 -5.28 -22.32
C MET A 435 -0.29 -4.88 -21.76
N ARG A 436 -1.36 -5.09 -22.53
CA ARG A 436 -2.73 -5.01 -22.04
C ARG A 436 -3.44 -6.33 -22.23
N VAL A 437 -4.32 -6.67 -21.30
CA VAL A 437 -5.25 -7.79 -21.42
C VAL A 437 -6.61 -7.23 -21.74
N CYS A 438 -7.17 -7.60 -22.88
CA CYS A 438 -8.46 -7.14 -23.34
C CYS A 438 -9.43 -8.29 -23.53
N THR A 439 -10.72 -8.00 -23.51
CA THR A 439 -11.78 -8.89 -24.01
C THR A 439 -12.66 -8.13 -25.01
N THR A 440 -13.64 -8.81 -25.61
CA THR A 440 -14.59 -8.21 -26.54
C THR A 440 -16.00 -8.30 -26.00
N ILE A 441 -16.70 -7.16 -25.95
CA ILE A 441 -18.09 -7.03 -25.49
C ILE A 441 -18.84 -6.23 -26.55
N ASP A 442 -19.95 -6.75 -27.05
CA ASP A 442 -20.75 -6.11 -28.11
C ASP A 442 -19.91 -5.65 -29.31
N LYS A 443 -18.94 -6.49 -29.71
CA LYS A 443 -17.97 -6.24 -30.80
C LYS A 443 -17.02 -5.06 -30.55
N LYS A 444 -16.98 -4.54 -29.33
CA LYS A 444 -16.02 -3.51 -28.90
C LYS A 444 -15.00 -4.14 -27.97
N GLU A 445 -13.76 -3.74 -28.16
CA GLU A 445 -12.69 -4.13 -27.26
C GLU A 445 -12.84 -3.43 -25.91
N LYS A 446 -12.64 -4.19 -24.83
CA LYS A 446 -12.64 -3.70 -23.45
C LYS A 446 -11.31 -4.10 -22.81
N GLU A 447 -10.52 -3.11 -22.41
CA GLU A 447 -9.29 -3.33 -21.63
C GLU A 447 -9.67 -3.79 -20.21
N LEU A 448 -9.08 -4.92 -19.79
CA LEU A 448 -9.27 -5.50 -18.46
C LEU A 448 -8.11 -5.20 -17.53
N MET A 449 -6.88 -5.28 -18.03
CA MET A 449 -5.65 -5.05 -17.28
C MET A 449 -4.61 -4.34 -18.17
N TYR A 450 -3.72 -3.56 -17.57
CA TYR A 450 -2.64 -2.83 -18.27
C TYR A 450 -1.33 -2.89 -17.47
N LEU A 451 -0.26 -3.35 -18.11
CA LEU A 451 1.08 -3.48 -17.56
C LEU A 451 2.05 -2.58 -18.34
N PRO A 452 2.48 -1.43 -17.78
CA PRO A 452 3.61 -0.70 -18.33
C PRO A 452 4.93 -1.39 -17.97
N VAL A 453 5.85 -1.47 -18.93
CA VAL A 453 7.17 -2.07 -18.73
C VAL A 453 8.27 -1.03 -18.95
N VAL A 454 9.18 -0.94 -17.99
CA VAL A 454 10.38 -0.11 -18.10
C VAL A 454 11.61 -1.02 -18.09
N ALA A 455 12.31 -1.07 -19.23
CA ALA A 455 13.53 -1.83 -19.35
C ALA A 455 14.67 -1.20 -18.54
N LYS A 456 15.37 -2.02 -17.75
CA LYS A 456 16.47 -1.56 -16.88
C LYS A 456 17.79 -2.27 -17.15
N ARG A 457 17.83 -3.21 -18.10
CA ARG A 457 19.00 -4.02 -18.45
C ARG A 457 19.17 -4.09 -19.97
N ARG A 458 20.42 -4.21 -20.43
CA ARG A 458 20.78 -4.41 -21.83
C ARG A 458 20.53 -5.87 -22.21
N GLN A 459 19.26 -6.19 -22.43
CA GLN A 459 18.79 -7.53 -22.78
C GLN A 459 17.81 -7.42 -23.95
N ASN A 460 17.81 -8.44 -24.80
CA ASN A 460 17.08 -8.44 -26.07
C ASN A 460 15.74 -9.18 -26.00
N SER A 461 15.45 -9.87 -24.90
CA SER A 461 14.19 -10.61 -24.70
C SER A 461 13.48 -10.18 -23.42
N LEU A 462 12.16 -10.24 -23.44
CA LEU A 462 11.27 -9.84 -22.35
C LEU A 462 10.14 -10.87 -22.16
N LEU A 463 10.02 -11.40 -20.95
CA LEU A 463 8.82 -12.08 -20.47
C LEU A 463 7.88 -11.03 -19.86
N PHE A 464 6.76 -10.74 -20.51
CA PHE A 464 5.78 -9.77 -20.02
C PHE A 464 5.06 -10.30 -18.79
N GLY A 465 4.45 -11.48 -18.92
CA GLY A 465 3.61 -12.06 -17.88
C GLY A 465 3.16 -13.46 -18.22
N ILE A 466 2.54 -14.08 -17.22
CA ILE A 466 2.18 -15.49 -17.22
C ILE A 466 0.71 -15.60 -16.87
N LEU A 467 -0.09 -16.10 -17.80
CA LEU A 467 -1.47 -16.48 -17.56
C LEU A 467 -1.49 -17.93 -17.09
N TYR A 468 -2.05 -18.21 -15.91
CA TYR A 468 -2.05 -19.56 -15.36
C TYR A 468 -3.43 -19.95 -14.85
N ARG A 469 -3.69 -21.26 -14.89
CA ARG A 469 -4.94 -21.83 -14.40
C ARG A 469 -4.85 -22.05 -12.89
N THR A 470 -5.79 -21.52 -12.13
CA THR A 470 -5.83 -21.67 -10.67
C THR A 470 -6.29 -23.08 -10.27
N PRO A 471 -6.04 -23.53 -9.02
CA PRO A 471 -6.54 -24.82 -8.52
C PRO A 471 -8.07 -24.95 -8.61
N LYS A 472 -8.80 -23.83 -8.57
CA LYS A 472 -10.26 -23.76 -8.72
C LYS A 472 -10.73 -23.78 -10.19
N GLY A 473 -9.81 -23.85 -11.14
CA GLY A 473 -10.09 -23.88 -12.58
C GLY A 473 -10.32 -22.51 -13.24
N SER A 474 -10.13 -21.41 -12.50
CA SER A 474 -10.15 -20.05 -13.05
C SER A 474 -8.81 -19.71 -13.74
N TRP A 475 -8.68 -18.51 -14.29
CA TRP A 475 -7.46 -17.99 -14.88
C TRP A 475 -7.00 -16.71 -14.20
N ASP A 476 -5.73 -16.64 -13.84
CA ASP A 476 -5.11 -15.47 -13.23
C ASP A 476 -3.83 -15.08 -13.98
N LEU A 477 -3.39 -13.84 -13.80
CA LEU A 477 -2.22 -13.28 -14.46
C LEU A 477 -1.15 -12.89 -13.45
N PHE A 478 0.07 -13.36 -13.67
CA PHE A 478 1.28 -12.91 -12.95
C PHE A 478 2.13 -12.01 -13.86
N PRO A 479 2.24 -10.70 -13.57
CA PRO A 479 3.09 -9.77 -14.32
C PRO A 479 4.57 -9.97 -13.94
N ALA A 480 5.36 -10.45 -14.89
CA ALA A 480 6.75 -10.83 -14.65
C ALA A 480 7.74 -9.71 -15.02
N ALA A 481 7.56 -9.09 -16.19
CA ALA A 481 8.48 -8.13 -16.82
C ALA A 481 9.97 -8.49 -16.66
N LYS A 482 10.32 -9.76 -16.90
CA LYS A 482 11.69 -10.27 -16.75
C LYS A 482 12.44 -10.13 -18.06
N LEU A 483 13.55 -9.41 -18.01
CA LEU A 483 14.49 -9.32 -19.13
C LEU A 483 15.48 -10.49 -19.09
N PHE A 484 15.80 -11.02 -20.26
CA PHE A 484 16.76 -12.11 -20.46
C PHE A 484 17.42 -12.03 -21.84
N GLU A 485 18.43 -12.87 -22.09
CA GLU A 485 19.06 -13.01 -23.40
C GLU A 485 18.41 -14.20 -24.13
N GLY A 486 17.93 -13.97 -25.34
CA GLY A 486 17.36 -14.99 -26.21
C GLY A 486 17.16 -14.41 -27.61
N LYS A 487 17.45 -15.18 -28.65
CA LYS A 487 17.45 -14.66 -30.03
C LYS A 487 16.27 -15.13 -30.85
N ASP A 488 15.75 -16.31 -30.52
CA ASP A 488 14.69 -16.95 -31.28
C ASP A 488 13.78 -17.78 -30.38
N SER A 489 12.77 -18.42 -30.98
CA SER A 489 11.84 -19.28 -30.27
C SER A 489 12.49 -20.46 -29.52
N HIS A 490 13.67 -20.91 -29.92
CA HIS A 490 14.36 -21.99 -29.23
C HIS A 490 14.94 -21.50 -27.91
N ASP A 491 15.70 -20.40 -27.93
CA ASP A 491 16.27 -19.78 -26.72
C ASP A 491 15.16 -19.38 -25.72
N ILE A 492 14.05 -18.82 -26.22
CA ILE A 492 12.90 -18.46 -25.37
C ILE A 492 12.27 -19.70 -24.76
N GLY A 493 12.17 -20.79 -25.51
CA GLY A 493 11.63 -22.07 -25.03
C GLY A 493 12.49 -22.67 -23.92
N GLU A 494 13.82 -22.63 -24.07
CA GLU A 494 14.76 -23.06 -23.02
C GLU A 494 14.63 -22.20 -21.77
N TYR A 495 14.67 -20.87 -21.92
CA TYR A 495 14.46 -19.94 -20.81
C TYR A 495 13.10 -20.17 -20.12
N CYS A 496 12.05 -20.44 -20.89
CA CYS A 496 10.72 -20.72 -20.36
C CYS A 496 10.73 -21.97 -19.46
N ASN A 497 11.32 -23.08 -19.90
CA ASN A 497 11.46 -24.28 -19.08
C ASN A 497 12.29 -23.99 -17.82
N GLU A 498 13.46 -23.37 -17.94
CA GLU A 498 14.31 -23.01 -16.80
C GLU A 498 13.61 -22.09 -15.81
N PHE A 499 12.86 -21.11 -16.31
CA PHE A 499 12.09 -20.18 -15.48
C PHE A 499 11.10 -20.95 -14.61
N PHE A 500 10.34 -21.89 -15.18
CA PHE A 500 9.37 -22.65 -14.38
C PHE A 500 10.01 -23.70 -13.46
N GLU A 501 11.17 -24.27 -13.83
CA GLU A 501 11.90 -25.21 -12.97
C GLU A 501 12.58 -24.54 -11.76
N ILE A 502 13.17 -23.36 -11.95
CA ILE A 502 14.03 -22.72 -10.95
C ILE A 502 13.25 -21.74 -10.07
N SER A 503 12.22 -21.08 -10.63
CA SER A 503 11.76 -19.82 -10.04
C SER A 503 11.09 -19.96 -8.68
N GLY A 504 10.56 -21.12 -8.27
CA GLY A 504 9.76 -21.27 -7.04
C GLY A 504 8.46 -20.46 -7.03
N ILE A 505 8.35 -19.44 -7.90
CA ILE A 505 7.17 -18.61 -8.21
C ILE A 505 5.98 -19.49 -8.50
N VAL A 506 6.19 -20.59 -9.20
CA VAL A 506 5.18 -21.62 -9.42
C VAL A 506 4.60 -22.15 -8.11
N GLU A 507 5.43 -22.60 -7.17
CA GLU A 507 4.95 -23.16 -5.91
C GLU A 507 4.39 -22.07 -4.98
N ASP A 508 5.06 -20.93 -4.89
CA ASP A 508 4.68 -19.82 -4.00
C ASP A 508 3.47 -19.01 -4.51
N VAL A 509 3.22 -18.96 -5.84
CA VAL A 509 2.12 -18.18 -6.44
C VAL A 509 0.93 -19.06 -6.84
N ILE A 510 1.16 -20.31 -7.27
CA ILE A 510 0.08 -21.23 -7.69
C ILE A 510 -0.46 -22.05 -6.51
N ASN A 511 0.36 -22.38 -5.49
CA ASN A 511 -0.09 -23.19 -4.34
C ASN A 511 -0.44 -22.40 -3.06
N ALA A 512 -0.19 -21.08 -3.00
CA ALA A 512 -0.46 -20.25 -1.81
C ALA A 512 -1.95 -20.10 -1.44
N GLU A 513 -2.89 -20.59 -2.24
CA GLU A 513 -4.31 -20.65 -1.86
C GLU A 513 -4.69 -21.86 -0.99
N GLN A 514 -3.77 -22.75 -0.62
CA GLN A 514 -4.06 -23.76 0.40
C GLN A 514 -3.90 -23.14 1.79
N PRO A 515 -4.97 -23.04 2.61
CA PRO A 515 -4.80 -22.70 4.01
C PRO A 515 -3.87 -23.75 4.64
N SER A 516 -2.80 -23.29 5.28
CA SER A 516 -1.95 -24.13 6.11
C SER A 516 -2.86 -24.87 7.10
N LYS A 517 -2.81 -26.21 7.02
CA LYS A 517 -3.56 -27.09 7.93
C LYS A 517 -3.10 -26.94 9.38
#